data_AF-A0A1D9LCN4-F1
#
_entry.id   AF-A0A1D9LCN4-F1
#
_cell.length_a   1.000
_cell.length_b   1.000
_cell.length_c   1.000
_cell.angle_alpha   90.00
_cell.angle_beta   90.00
_cell.angle_gamma   90.00
#
_symmetry.space_group_name_H-M   'P 1'
#
loop_
_entity.id
_entity.type
_entity.pdbx_description
1 polymer ?
#
loop_
_entity_poly.entity_id
_entity_poly.type
_entity_poly.pdbx_seq_one_letter_code
_entity_poly.pdbx_strand_id
1 'polypeptide(L)'
;MKRIFCLLPLTFCLAAWAADNEQMQGQGGRVLRYSATQVRVAPTSEEMRDYLQARDARLEGASVAAALQAGRKAFERLGYKRVDADADYGVIRAEKDETLISEARQVLRWLLKLKFPLPGKPDHQTTEVLLTLKPGSQPRQVLLRANIRQTVWDSNGNSRTLLCSDQAVYRQLFDQLSYALARPN
;
A
#
# COMPACT_ATOMS: atom_id res chain seq x y z
N MET A 1 30.90 59.35 14.85
CA MET A 1 31.01 58.03 14.19
C MET A 1 30.43 56.99 15.14
N LYS A 2 29.22 56.48 14.89
CA LYS A 2 28.56 55.45 15.72
C LYS A 2 28.33 54.21 14.87
N ARG A 3 29.02 53.11 15.18
CA ARG A 3 28.87 51.81 14.53
C ARG A 3 27.77 51.05 15.26
N ILE A 4 26.65 50.81 14.58
CA ILE A 4 25.54 49.98 15.05
C ILE A 4 25.88 48.53 14.65
N PHE A 5 26.10 47.67 15.64
CA PHE A 5 26.20 46.23 15.44
C PHE A 5 24.78 45.67 15.24
N CYS A 6 24.45 45.26 14.01
CA CYS A 6 23.27 44.45 13.73
C CYS A 6 23.50 43.03 14.25
N LEU A 7 22.83 42.67 15.35
CA LEU A 7 22.62 41.30 15.77
C LEU A 7 21.55 40.67 14.87
N LEU A 8 21.97 39.86 13.90
CA LEU A 8 21.09 38.96 13.16
C LEU A 8 20.75 37.75 14.06
N PRO A 9 19.47 37.49 14.37
CA PRO A 9 19.11 36.25 15.05
C PRO A 9 19.24 35.10 14.06
N LEU A 10 20.12 34.13 14.37
CA LEU A 10 20.13 32.82 13.74
C LEU A 10 18.74 32.17 13.95
N THR A 11 17.92 32.22 12.91
CA THR A 11 16.75 31.36 12.77
C THR A 11 17.23 29.91 12.67
N PHE A 12 17.15 29.19 13.78
CA PHE A 12 17.17 27.74 13.82
C PHE A 12 15.99 27.22 12.98
N CYS A 13 16.24 26.87 11.72
CA CYS A 13 15.36 25.99 10.99
C CYS A 13 15.43 24.62 11.66
N LEU A 14 14.45 24.33 12.52
CA LEU A 14 14.03 22.98 12.85
C LEU A 14 13.47 22.33 11.57
N ALA A 15 14.38 21.92 10.68
CA ALA A 15 14.06 20.92 9.68
C ALA A 15 13.73 19.65 10.46
N ALA A 16 12.43 19.40 10.61
CA ALA A 16 11.92 18.14 11.08
C ALA A 16 12.63 17.03 10.32
N TRP A 17 13.24 16.10 11.06
CA TRP A 17 13.77 14.85 10.55
C TRP A 17 12.65 14.11 9.79
N ALA A 18 12.53 14.34 8.49
CA ALA A 18 12.00 13.32 7.60
C ALA A 18 13.03 12.19 7.65
N ALA A 19 12.59 10.96 7.91
CA ALA A 19 13.50 9.81 7.84
C ALA A 19 14.11 9.77 6.42
N ASP A 20 15.39 9.44 6.28
CA ASP A 20 16.16 9.52 5.02
C ASP A 20 15.53 8.74 3.83
N ASN A 21 14.54 7.89 4.11
CA ASN A 21 13.81 7.09 3.13
C ASN A 21 12.37 7.59 2.85
N GLU A 22 11.98 8.79 3.28
CA GLU A 22 10.66 9.37 3.01
C GLU A 22 10.68 10.37 1.86
N GLN A 23 9.84 10.13 0.86
CA GLN A 23 9.61 11.05 -0.26
C GLN A 23 8.20 11.62 -0.17
N MET A 24 8.09 12.94 0.08
CA MET A 24 6.81 13.63 0.00
C MET A 24 6.28 13.62 -1.44
N GLN A 25 5.06 13.14 -1.63
CA GLN A 25 4.38 13.10 -2.93
C GLN A 25 3.40 14.26 -3.11
N GLY A 26 2.89 14.81 -2.01
CA GLY A 26 1.94 15.92 -2.04
C GLY A 26 1.68 16.50 -0.66
N GLN A 27 1.31 17.77 -0.64
CA GLN A 27 0.94 18.48 0.58
C GLN A 27 -0.36 19.24 0.33
N GLY A 28 -1.48 18.74 0.86
CA GLY A 28 -2.68 19.56 1.01
C GLY A 28 -2.45 20.60 2.10
N GLY A 29 -2.78 21.86 1.81
CA GLY A 29 -2.47 23.00 2.67
C GLY A 29 -2.85 22.82 4.15
N ARG A 30 -2.10 23.48 5.05
CA ARG A 30 -2.33 23.45 6.50
C ARG A 30 -3.41 24.46 6.89
N VAL A 31 -4.67 24.19 6.54
CA VAL A 31 -5.78 25.00 7.06
C VAL A 31 -6.29 24.33 8.34
N LEU A 32 -6.14 25.04 9.47
CA LEU A 32 -6.70 24.67 10.78
C LEU A 32 -6.41 23.22 11.22
N ARG A 33 -5.21 22.94 11.74
CA ARG A 33 -4.87 21.71 12.51
C ARG A 33 -4.96 20.37 11.76
N TYR A 34 -5.39 20.37 10.50
CA TYR A 34 -5.37 19.21 9.61
C TYR A 34 -4.17 19.30 8.64
N SER A 35 -3.56 18.16 8.37
CA SER A 35 -2.49 18.02 7.39
C SER A 35 -2.85 16.87 6.45
N ALA A 36 -2.80 17.12 5.15
CA ALA A 36 -3.00 16.10 4.13
C ALA A 36 -1.66 15.83 3.44
N THR A 37 -0.66 15.46 4.23
CA THR A 37 0.67 15.13 3.72
C THR A 37 0.67 13.70 3.21
N GLN A 38 1.11 13.52 1.98
CA GLN A 38 1.23 12.22 1.33
C GLN A 38 2.70 11.87 1.22
N VAL A 39 3.11 10.75 1.80
CA VAL A 39 4.50 10.29 1.83
C VAL A 39 4.61 8.91 1.22
N ARG A 40 5.58 8.72 0.33
CA ARG A 40 6.04 7.40 -0.09
C ARG A 40 7.29 7.06 0.71
N VAL A 41 7.27 5.92 1.39
CA VAL A 41 8.45 5.42 2.08
C VAL A 41 9.17 4.46 1.12
N ALA A 42 10.43 4.77 0.84
CA ALA A 42 11.30 3.86 0.11
C ALA A 42 11.59 2.63 0.97
N PRO A 43 11.48 1.41 0.42
CA PRO A 43 11.81 0.20 1.13
C PRO A 43 13.30 0.17 1.47
N THR A 44 13.62 -0.37 2.62
CA THR A 44 14.99 -0.73 3.01
C THR A 44 15.55 -1.82 2.09
N SER A 45 16.86 -2.02 2.13
CA SER A 45 17.52 -3.10 1.38
C SER A 45 17.01 -4.49 1.79
N GLU A 46 16.63 -4.68 3.06
CA GLU A 46 16.06 -5.94 3.55
C GLU A 46 14.66 -6.18 2.98
N GLU A 47 13.76 -5.20 3.13
CA GLU A 47 12.40 -5.27 2.59
C GLU A 47 12.40 -5.45 1.06
N MET A 48 13.33 -4.81 0.36
CA MET A 48 13.50 -5.00 -1.08
C MET A 48 13.92 -6.43 -1.41
N ARG A 49 14.86 -7.03 -0.66
CA ARG A 49 15.25 -8.44 -0.88
C ARG A 49 14.07 -9.38 -0.65
N ASP A 50 13.32 -9.18 0.42
CA ASP A 50 12.15 -10.02 0.74
C ASP A 50 11.06 -9.91 -0.34
N TYR A 51 10.77 -8.68 -0.79
CA TYR A 51 9.88 -8.45 -1.92
C TYR A 51 10.34 -9.17 -3.19
N LEU A 52 11.63 -9.06 -3.54
CA LEU A 52 12.19 -9.69 -4.74
C LEU A 52 12.09 -11.22 -4.69
N GLN A 53 12.20 -11.82 -3.50
CA GLN A 53 12.06 -13.26 -3.30
C GLN A 53 10.59 -13.71 -3.35
N ALA A 54 9.65 -12.87 -2.92
CA ALA A 54 8.24 -13.22 -2.77
C ALA A 54 7.37 -12.87 -3.99
N ARG A 55 7.74 -11.87 -4.79
CA ARG A 55 6.84 -11.29 -5.81
C ARG A 55 6.50 -12.19 -6.99
N ASP A 56 7.30 -13.21 -7.27
CA ASP A 56 7.20 -14.02 -8.49
C ASP A 56 6.77 -15.46 -8.14
N ALA A 57 5.83 -16.01 -8.91
CA ALA A 57 5.36 -17.39 -8.78
C ALA A 57 5.07 -18.02 -10.14
N ARG A 58 4.80 -19.33 -10.15
CA ARG A 58 4.48 -20.08 -11.37
C ARG A 58 3.24 -20.94 -11.12
N LEU A 59 2.39 -21.03 -12.14
CA LEU A 59 1.28 -21.96 -12.19
C LEU A 59 1.50 -22.94 -13.32
N GLU A 60 1.31 -24.21 -13.02
CA GLU A 60 1.40 -25.29 -13.99
C GLU A 60 -0.01 -25.77 -14.39
N GLY A 61 -0.14 -26.28 -15.62
CA GLY A 61 -1.41 -26.80 -16.15
C GLY A 61 -2.47 -25.75 -16.53
N ALA A 62 -2.16 -24.45 -16.43
CA ALA A 62 -3.08 -23.34 -16.65
C ALA A 62 -2.89 -22.65 -18.00
N SER A 63 -3.99 -22.13 -18.58
CA SER A 63 -3.90 -21.05 -19.56
C SER A 63 -3.93 -19.70 -18.85
N VAL A 64 -3.44 -18.63 -19.50
CA VAL A 64 -3.52 -17.26 -18.95
C VAL A 64 -4.97 -16.88 -18.65
N ALA A 65 -5.91 -17.21 -19.55
CA ALA A 65 -7.34 -16.95 -19.34
C ALA A 65 -7.89 -17.67 -18.10
N ALA A 66 -7.53 -18.95 -17.88
CA ALA A 66 -7.95 -19.68 -16.70
C ALA A 66 -7.33 -19.10 -15.41
N ALA A 67 -6.04 -18.71 -15.47
CA ALA A 67 -5.35 -18.08 -14.35
C ALA A 67 -5.92 -16.70 -14.01
N LEU A 68 -6.36 -15.91 -15.01
CA LEU A 68 -7.06 -14.64 -14.80
C LEU A 68 -8.38 -14.84 -14.06
N GLN A 69 -9.20 -15.80 -14.49
CA GLN A 69 -10.45 -16.12 -13.82
C GLN A 69 -10.24 -16.62 -12.39
N ALA A 70 -9.25 -17.50 -12.19
CA ALA A 70 -8.85 -17.96 -10.86
C ALA A 70 -8.35 -16.79 -9.98
N GLY A 71 -7.59 -15.86 -10.55
CA GLY A 71 -7.10 -14.67 -9.86
C GLY A 71 -8.23 -13.78 -9.37
N ARG A 72 -9.26 -13.52 -10.21
CA ARG A 72 -10.45 -12.77 -9.78
C ARG A 72 -11.13 -13.40 -8.57
N LYS A 73 -11.42 -14.70 -8.64
CA LYS A 73 -12.02 -15.46 -7.54
C LYS A 73 -11.14 -15.47 -6.27
N ALA A 74 -9.82 -15.55 -6.44
CA ALA A 74 -8.88 -15.49 -5.32
C ALA A 74 -8.91 -14.12 -4.62
N PHE A 75 -8.92 -13.03 -5.38
CA PHE A 75 -9.04 -11.68 -4.81
C PHE A 75 -10.37 -11.48 -4.08
N GLU A 76 -11.49 -11.95 -4.64
CA GLU A 76 -12.80 -11.91 -3.96
C GLU A 76 -12.78 -12.68 -2.63
N ARG A 77 -12.18 -13.88 -2.59
CA ARG A 77 -12.03 -14.69 -1.36
C ARG A 77 -11.13 -14.04 -0.33
N LEU A 78 -10.13 -13.28 -0.76
CA LEU A 78 -9.24 -12.50 0.09
C LEU A 78 -9.88 -11.18 0.57
N GLY A 79 -11.12 -10.90 0.17
CA GLY A 79 -11.89 -9.73 0.60
C GLY A 79 -11.60 -8.46 -0.19
N TYR A 80 -10.92 -8.55 -1.34
CA TYR A 80 -10.75 -7.40 -2.24
C TYR A 80 -12.09 -7.05 -2.87
N LYS A 81 -12.44 -5.76 -2.85
CA LYS A 81 -13.76 -5.28 -3.28
C LYS A 81 -13.77 -4.78 -4.71
N ARG A 82 -12.65 -4.17 -5.15
CA ARG A 82 -12.53 -3.61 -6.50
C ARG A 82 -11.51 -4.46 -7.24
N VAL A 83 -12.00 -5.41 -8.04
CA VAL A 83 -11.16 -6.32 -8.83
C VAL A 83 -11.44 -6.04 -10.31
N ASP A 84 -10.43 -5.53 -11.00
CA ASP A 84 -10.45 -5.24 -12.43
C ASP A 84 -9.47 -6.16 -13.14
N ALA A 85 -9.92 -6.86 -14.17
CA ALA A 85 -9.13 -7.84 -14.89
C ALA A 85 -9.08 -7.48 -16.37
N ASP A 86 -7.87 -7.22 -16.84
CA ASP A 86 -7.55 -6.92 -18.22
C ASP A 86 -7.02 -8.20 -18.89
N ALA A 87 -7.88 -8.83 -19.68
CA ALA A 87 -7.56 -10.09 -20.35
C ALA A 87 -6.57 -9.91 -21.49
N ASP A 88 -6.53 -8.73 -22.13
CA ASP A 88 -5.68 -8.46 -23.27
C ASP A 88 -4.22 -8.29 -22.83
N TYR A 89 -4.01 -7.70 -21.65
CA TYR A 89 -2.68 -7.48 -21.09
C TYR A 89 -2.28 -8.51 -20.02
N GLY A 90 -3.17 -9.44 -19.65
CA GLY A 90 -2.89 -10.43 -18.60
C GLY A 90 -2.68 -9.79 -17.24
N VAL A 91 -3.49 -8.78 -16.89
CA VAL A 91 -3.31 -7.99 -15.66
C VAL A 91 -4.56 -8.06 -14.81
N ILE A 92 -4.37 -8.15 -13.49
CA ILE A 92 -5.43 -7.93 -12.51
C ILE A 92 -5.00 -6.81 -11.57
N ARG A 93 -5.90 -5.85 -11.37
CA ARG A 93 -5.79 -4.79 -10.36
C ARG A 93 -6.82 -5.06 -9.29
N ALA A 94 -6.40 -5.09 -8.04
CA ALA A 94 -7.28 -5.33 -6.92
C ALA A 94 -7.05 -4.31 -5.80
N GLU A 95 -8.13 -3.84 -5.18
CA GLU A 95 -8.09 -2.92 -4.03
C GLU A 95 -8.91 -3.46 -2.86
N LYS A 96 -8.34 -3.35 -1.65
CA LYS A 96 -8.97 -3.73 -0.40
C LYS A 96 -8.76 -2.62 0.64
N ASP A 97 -9.85 -2.14 1.21
CA ASP A 97 -9.82 -1.18 2.32
C ASP A 97 -10.10 -1.88 3.65
N GLU A 98 -9.30 -1.55 4.65
CA GLU A 98 -9.37 -2.07 6.00
C GLU A 98 -9.40 -0.93 7.01
N THR A 99 -10.35 -0.97 7.93
CA THR A 99 -10.36 -0.05 9.08
C THR A 99 -9.48 -0.64 10.18
N LEU A 100 -8.43 0.08 10.56
CA LEU A 100 -7.45 -0.34 11.57
C LEU A 100 -7.93 -0.09 13.01
N ILE A 101 -8.99 0.70 13.17
CA ILE A 101 -9.64 0.96 14.47
C ILE A 101 -11.11 0.56 14.42
N SER A 102 -11.63 0.00 15.51
CA SER A 102 -13.06 -0.26 15.64
C SER A 102 -13.87 1.03 15.53
N GLU A 103 -15.06 0.98 14.91
CA GLU A 103 -15.96 2.13 14.72
C GLU A 103 -16.26 2.89 16.03
N ALA A 104 -16.50 2.18 17.14
CA ALA A 104 -16.76 2.81 18.45
C ALA A 104 -15.58 3.67 18.94
N ARG A 105 -14.34 3.23 18.71
CA ARG A 105 -13.12 4.00 19.02
C ARG A 105 -12.93 5.18 18.06
N GLN A 106 -13.38 5.04 16.82
CA GLN A 106 -13.35 6.13 15.83
C GLN A 106 -14.31 7.26 16.23
N VAL A 107 -15.55 6.94 16.60
CA VAL A 107 -16.55 7.91 17.09
C VAL A 107 -16.08 8.61 18.37
N LEU A 108 -15.59 7.87 19.36
CA LEU A 108 -15.05 8.45 20.59
C LEU A 108 -13.87 9.39 20.30
N ARG A 109 -12.96 9.00 19.40
CA ARG A 109 -11.84 9.86 19.00
C ARG A 109 -12.32 11.12 18.29
N TRP A 110 -13.34 11.01 17.44
CA TRP A 110 -13.94 12.15 16.75
C TRP A 110 -14.47 13.19 17.75
N LEU A 111 -15.21 12.74 18.76
CA LEU A 111 -15.72 13.59 19.85
C LEU A 111 -14.60 14.22 20.67
N LEU A 112 -13.52 13.48 20.95
CA LEU A 112 -12.36 14.01 21.67
C LEU A 112 -11.56 15.02 20.83
N LYS A 113 -11.42 14.79 19.52
CA LYS A 113 -10.74 15.72 18.59
C LYS A 113 -11.41 17.09 18.50
N LEU A 114 -12.74 17.14 18.63
CA LEU A 114 -13.49 18.40 18.70
C LEU A 114 -13.10 19.24 19.93
N LYS A 115 -12.70 18.59 21.02
CA LYS A 115 -12.35 19.26 22.28
C LYS A 115 -10.84 19.47 22.46
N PHE A 116 -10.01 18.54 21.98
CA PHE A 116 -8.56 18.53 22.16
C PHE A 116 -7.84 18.05 20.90
N PRO A 117 -6.78 18.73 20.43
CA PRO A 117 -5.99 18.26 19.28
C PRO A 117 -5.20 17.00 19.66
N LEU A 118 -5.60 15.85 19.11
CA LEU A 118 -4.92 14.56 19.31
C LEU A 118 -3.98 14.25 18.13
N PRO A 119 -2.85 13.56 18.37
CA PRO A 119 -1.98 13.13 17.29
C PRO A 119 -2.71 12.18 16.33
N GLY A 120 -2.33 12.24 15.04
CA GLY A 120 -2.82 11.32 14.03
C GLY A 120 -2.41 9.90 14.42
N LYS A 121 -3.37 8.98 14.51
CA LYS A 121 -3.05 7.54 14.55
C LYS A 121 -3.62 6.88 13.30
N PRO A 122 -2.97 5.81 12.80
CA PRO A 122 -3.51 4.98 11.75
C PRO A 122 -4.95 4.59 12.05
N ASP A 123 -5.83 4.78 11.07
CA ASP A 123 -7.24 4.42 11.19
C ASP A 123 -7.78 3.67 9.97
N HIS A 124 -7.18 3.88 8.79
CA HIS A 124 -7.53 3.14 7.58
C HIS A 124 -6.29 2.67 6.83
N GLN A 125 -6.41 1.55 6.13
CA GLN A 125 -5.39 1.02 5.25
C GLN A 125 -6.03 0.63 3.92
N THR A 126 -5.47 1.09 2.82
CA THR A 126 -5.81 0.64 1.48
C THR A 126 -4.68 -0.25 0.98
N THR A 127 -5.00 -1.47 0.57
CA THR A 127 -4.06 -2.41 -0.06
C THR A 127 -4.38 -2.51 -1.54
N GLU A 128 -3.43 -2.11 -2.37
CA GLU A 128 -3.48 -2.24 -3.82
C GLU A 128 -2.62 -3.43 -4.26
N VAL A 129 -3.14 -4.24 -5.18
CA VAL A 129 -2.41 -5.33 -5.81
C VAL A 129 -2.45 -5.16 -7.31
N LEU A 130 -1.28 -5.22 -7.94
CA LEU A 130 -1.12 -5.41 -9.37
C LEU A 130 -0.55 -6.81 -9.59
N LEU A 131 -1.35 -7.71 -10.14
CA LEU A 131 -0.93 -9.04 -10.56
C LEU A 131 -0.78 -9.06 -12.08
N THR A 132 0.40 -9.42 -12.56
CA THR A 132 0.70 -9.61 -13.97
C THR A 132 0.91 -11.08 -14.26
N LEU A 133 0.28 -11.56 -15.32
CA LEU A 133 0.31 -12.94 -15.78
C LEU A 133 0.88 -12.96 -17.19
N LYS A 134 1.81 -13.85 -17.45
CA LYS A 134 2.32 -14.10 -18.81
C LYS A 134 2.50 -15.58 -19.06
N PRO A 135 2.42 -16.04 -20.32
CA PRO A 135 2.81 -17.40 -20.67
C PRO A 135 4.24 -17.70 -20.23
N GLY A 136 4.46 -18.89 -19.70
CA GLY A 136 5.79 -19.43 -19.40
C GLY A 136 6.47 -20.02 -20.64
N SER A 137 7.66 -20.55 -20.44
CA SER A 137 8.42 -21.21 -21.50
C SER A 137 7.90 -22.61 -21.82
N GLN A 138 7.14 -23.22 -20.90
CA GLN A 138 6.55 -24.55 -21.06
C GLN A 138 5.06 -24.46 -21.45
N PRO A 139 4.53 -25.47 -22.17
CA PRO A 139 3.11 -25.56 -22.46
C PRO A 139 2.29 -25.53 -21.17
N ARG A 140 1.23 -24.71 -21.15
CA ARG A 140 0.31 -24.55 -19.99
C ARG A 140 1.01 -24.10 -18.70
N GLN A 141 2.14 -23.40 -18.82
CA GLN A 141 2.77 -22.70 -17.71
C GLN A 141 2.38 -21.22 -17.75
N VAL A 142 2.08 -20.65 -16.59
CA VAL A 142 1.84 -19.21 -16.42
C VAL A 142 2.80 -18.67 -15.38
N LEU A 143 3.52 -17.61 -15.72
CA LEU A 143 4.38 -16.87 -14.80
C LEU A 143 3.58 -15.71 -14.20
N LEU A 144 3.68 -15.59 -12.88
CA LEU A 144 3.00 -14.56 -12.10
C LEU A 144 4.01 -13.58 -11.53
N ARG A 145 3.64 -12.30 -11.50
CA ARG A 145 4.33 -11.27 -10.74
C ARG A 145 3.32 -10.41 -10.01
N ALA A 146 3.43 -10.31 -8.69
CA ALA A 146 2.58 -9.47 -7.86
C ALA A 146 3.36 -8.26 -7.34
N ASN A 147 2.76 -7.07 -7.44
CA ASN A 147 3.20 -5.86 -6.76
C ASN A 147 2.11 -5.44 -5.78
N ILE A 148 2.41 -5.46 -4.48
CA ILE A 148 1.47 -5.13 -3.43
C ILE A 148 1.94 -3.84 -2.76
N ARG A 149 1.06 -2.85 -2.70
CA ARG A 149 1.29 -1.59 -1.99
C ARG A 149 0.26 -1.40 -0.92
N GLN A 150 0.69 -0.85 0.21
CA GLN A 150 -0.17 -0.52 1.33
C GLN A 150 -0.08 0.97 1.58
N THR A 151 -1.23 1.64 1.56
CA THR A 151 -1.34 3.04 1.95
C THR A 151 -2.06 3.10 3.27
N VAL A 152 -1.33 3.49 4.32
CA VAL A 152 -1.87 3.70 5.65
C VAL A 152 -2.25 5.16 5.79
N TRP A 153 -3.51 5.41 6.14
CA TRP A 153 -4.05 6.73 6.42
C TRP A 153 -4.15 6.93 7.92
N ASP A 154 -3.84 8.14 8.37
CA ASP A 154 -4.09 8.56 9.73
C ASP A 154 -5.35 9.43 9.83
N SER A 155 -5.85 9.53 11.06
CA SER A 155 -7.04 10.35 11.34
C SER A 155 -6.88 11.86 11.08
N ASN A 156 -5.70 12.35 10.71
CA ASN A 156 -5.46 13.75 10.33
C ASN A 156 -5.52 13.96 8.81
N GLY A 157 -5.60 12.89 8.03
CA GLY A 157 -5.58 12.92 6.56
C GLY A 157 -4.19 12.72 5.96
N ASN A 158 -3.17 12.41 6.77
CA ASN A 158 -1.86 12.04 6.24
C ASN A 158 -1.89 10.60 5.73
N SER A 159 -1.09 10.33 4.70
CA SER A 159 -0.90 8.97 4.20
C SER A 159 0.57 8.60 4.07
N ARG A 160 0.83 7.30 4.28
CA ARG A 160 2.13 6.68 4.05
C ARG A 160 1.93 5.46 3.16
N THR A 161 2.49 5.51 1.96
CA THR A 161 2.49 4.40 1.02
C THR A 161 3.78 3.59 1.15
N LEU A 162 3.62 2.29 1.34
CA LEU A 162 4.65 1.30 1.59
C LEU A 162 4.60 0.21 0.51
N LEU A 163 5.75 -0.35 0.17
CA LEU A 163 5.84 -1.62 -0.55
C LEU A 163 5.64 -2.76 0.45
N CYS A 164 4.73 -3.68 0.17
CA CYS A 164 4.61 -4.89 0.99
C CYS A 164 5.78 -5.83 0.69
N SER A 165 6.54 -6.16 1.72
CA SER A 165 7.66 -7.12 1.67
C SER A 165 7.35 -8.44 2.39
N ASP A 166 6.21 -8.54 3.07
CA ASP A 166 5.83 -9.74 3.84
C ASP A 166 5.56 -10.94 2.91
N GLN A 167 6.45 -11.93 2.98
CA GLN A 167 6.36 -13.15 2.17
C GLN A 167 5.07 -13.94 2.42
N ALA A 168 4.49 -13.90 3.62
CA ALA A 168 3.27 -14.63 3.95
C ALA A 168 2.07 -14.13 3.13
N VAL A 169 1.99 -12.81 2.91
CA VAL A 169 0.93 -12.19 2.10
C VAL A 169 1.00 -12.67 0.65
N TYR A 170 2.20 -12.72 0.07
CA TYR A 170 2.41 -13.24 -1.29
C TYR A 170 2.07 -14.73 -1.41
N ARG A 171 2.53 -15.55 -0.45
CA ARG A 171 2.21 -16.99 -0.42
C ARG A 171 0.71 -17.21 -0.34
N GLN A 172 0.02 -16.51 0.57
CA GLN A 172 -1.43 -16.60 0.70
C GLN A 172 -2.15 -16.23 -0.61
N LEU A 173 -1.71 -15.18 -1.30
CA LEU A 173 -2.26 -14.79 -2.60
C LEU A 173 -2.10 -15.91 -3.64
N PHE A 174 -0.89 -16.46 -3.78
CA PHE A 174 -0.63 -17.51 -4.76
C PHE A 174 -1.29 -18.85 -4.43
N ASP A 175 -1.42 -19.17 -3.14
CA ASP A 175 -2.16 -20.34 -2.66
C ASP A 175 -3.65 -20.22 -2.98
N GLN A 176 -4.25 -19.05 -2.76
CA GLN A 176 -5.66 -18.81 -3.11
C GLN A 176 -5.90 -18.88 -4.62
N LEU A 177 -4.96 -18.37 -5.42
CA LEU A 177 -5.03 -18.47 -6.87
C LEU A 177 -4.95 -19.93 -7.32
N SER A 178 -3.97 -20.68 -6.81
CA SER A 178 -3.81 -22.11 -7.10
C SER A 178 -5.06 -22.91 -6.68
N TYR A 179 -5.62 -22.60 -5.51
CA TYR A 179 -6.84 -23.20 -4.99
C TYR A 179 -8.06 -22.89 -5.88
N ALA A 180 -8.20 -21.65 -6.35
CA ALA A 180 -9.27 -21.25 -7.28
C ALA A 180 -9.12 -21.90 -8.66
N LEU A 181 -7.89 -22.06 -9.14
CA LEU A 181 -7.61 -22.73 -10.40
C LEU A 181 -7.99 -24.21 -10.35
N ALA A 182 -7.69 -24.89 -9.24
CA ALA A 182 -8.04 -26.30 -9.03
C ALA A 182 -9.56 -26.55 -8.88
N ARG A 183 -10.35 -25.50 -8.60
CA ARG A 183 -11.82 -25.59 -8.40
C ARG A 183 -12.52 -24.50 -9.22
N PRO A 184 -12.64 -24.69 -10.55
CA PRO A 184 -13.08 -23.63 -11.45
C PRO A 184 -14.56 -23.23 -11.36
N ASN A 185 -15.38 -23.88 -10.52
CA ASN A 185 -16.83 -23.62 -10.36
C ASN A 185 -17.12 -22.16 -10.02
#